data_AF-A0A922T8U5-F1
#
_entry.id   AF-A0A922T8U5-F1
#
_cell.length_a   1.000
_cell.length_b   1.000
_cell.length_c   1.000
_cell.angle_alpha   90.00
_cell.angle_beta   90.00
_cell.angle_gamma   90.00
#
_symmetry.space_group_name_H-M   'P 1'
#
loop_
_entity.id
_entity.type
_entity.pdbx_description
1 polymer ?
#
loop_
_entity_poly.entity_id
_entity_poly.type
_entity_poly.pdbx_seq_one_letter_code
_entity_poly.pdbx_strand_id
1 'polypeptide(L)'
;MSDLNELKKEADDLGIQYHKTIGANKLQEKIEEHYAAQETGQDSIQEAVKQKEAEEAAKAKDKPAAPKTDGKLSAKDAKRVAREKAARETKIVSIIDNDQRVNNQTTTCSVSCANEFFDLGTRILPLNEKIEVSVGHLNTLREIKIPLHVRDQKTGLSSVRMRPRYTINEETV
;
A
#
# COMPACT_ATOMS: atom_id res chain seq x y z
N MET A 1 31.86 -38.08 -15.75
CA MET A 1 31.04 -37.77 -14.56
C MET A 1 29.67 -38.31 -14.88
N SER A 2 29.23 -39.34 -14.16
CA SER A 2 28.03 -40.13 -14.47
C SER A 2 26.75 -39.41 -14.05
N ASP A 3 25.74 -39.37 -14.92
CA ASP A 3 24.40 -38.79 -14.73
C ASP A 3 23.74 -39.12 -13.37
N LEU A 4 24.08 -40.29 -12.82
CA LEU A 4 23.62 -40.75 -11.50
C LEU A 4 24.08 -39.83 -10.34
N ASN A 5 25.26 -39.20 -10.45
CA ASN A 5 25.75 -38.29 -9.41
C ASN A 5 25.03 -36.94 -9.42
N GLU A 6 24.48 -36.52 -10.57
CA GLU A 6 23.70 -35.29 -10.70
C GLU A 6 22.31 -35.50 -10.10
N LEU A 7 21.66 -36.61 -10.46
CA LEU A 7 20.37 -36.99 -9.88
C LEU A 7 20.44 -37.15 -8.35
N LYS A 8 21.54 -37.71 -7.82
CA LYS A 8 21.75 -37.81 -6.36
C LYS A 8 21.83 -36.45 -5.67
N LYS A 9 22.52 -35.49 -6.27
CA LYS A 9 22.61 -34.12 -5.72
C LYS A 9 21.24 -33.45 -5.74
N GLU A 10 20.50 -33.59 -6.83
CA GLU A 10 19.15 -33.04 -6.95
C GLU A 10 18.19 -33.66 -5.91
N ALA A 11 18.25 -34.97 -5.70
CA ALA A 11 17.48 -35.62 -4.64
C ALA A 11 17.91 -35.18 -3.22
N ASP A 12 19.21 -34.98 -2.99
CA ASP A 12 19.72 -34.48 -1.70
C ASP A 12 19.27 -33.02 -1.44
N ASP A 13 19.33 -32.16 -2.47
CA ASP A 13 18.88 -30.76 -2.42
C ASP A 13 17.35 -30.65 -2.21
N LEU A 14 16.58 -31.57 -2.80
CA LEU A 14 15.13 -31.70 -2.59
C LEU A 14 14.77 -32.41 -1.27
N GLY A 15 15.75 -32.94 -0.53
CA GLY A 15 15.53 -33.64 0.75
C GLY A 15 14.86 -35.03 0.60
N ILE A 16 14.91 -35.63 -0.59
CA ILE A 16 14.29 -36.92 -0.90
C ILE A 16 15.18 -38.05 -0.35
N GLN A 17 14.66 -38.85 0.58
CA GLN A 17 15.40 -40.01 1.09
C GLN A 17 15.42 -41.16 0.06
N TYR A 18 16.63 -41.58 -0.33
CA TYR A 18 16.84 -42.71 -1.24
C TYR A 18 17.87 -43.72 -0.70
N HIS A 19 17.82 -44.95 -1.21
CA HIS A 19 18.78 -45.99 -0.85
C HIS A 19 20.11 -45.76 -1.57
N LYS A 20 21.24 -45.93 -0.89
CA LYS A 20 22.59 -45.58 -1.38
C LYS A 20 22.97 -46.25 -2.72
N THR A 21 22.37 -47.40 -3.04
CA THR A 21 22.57 -48.20 -4.27
C THR A 21 21.40 -48.13 -5.26
N ILE A 22 20.55 -47.11 -5.19
CA ILE A 22 19.45 -46.93 -6.14
C ILE A 22 19.98 -46.65 -7.56
N GLY A 23 19.32 -47.24 -8.57
CA GLY A 23 19.60 -47.00 -9.98
C GLY A 23 19.01 -45.67 -10.45
N ALA A 24 19.59 -45.08 -11.51
CA ALA A 24 19.23 -43.76 -12.02
C ALA A 24 17.73 -43.61 -12.31
N ASN A 25 17.11 -44.57 -12.99
CA ASN A 25 15.68 -44.50 -13.37
C ASN A 25 14.75 -44.38 -12.15
N LYS A 26 15.02 -45.13 -11.08
CA LYS A 26 14.18 -45.12 -9.86
C LYS A 26 14.36 -43.86 -9.02
N LEU A 27 15.51 -43.20 -9.15
CA LEU A 27 15.77 -41.95 -8.45
C LEU A 27 15.13 -40.79 -9.20
N GLN A 28 15.14 -40.83 -10.54
CA GLN A 28 14.41 -39.89 -11.38
C GLN A 28 12.89 -39.98 -11.16
N GLU A 29 12.31 -41.18 -11.14
CA GLU A 29 10.87 -41.38 -10.85
C GLU A 29 10.47 -40.72 -9.50
N LYS A 30 11.31 -40.82 -8.48
CA LYS A 30 11.04 -40.20 -7.16
C LYS A 30 11.14 -38.67 -7.18
N ILE A 31 12.05 -38.13 -7.98
CA ILE A 31 12.19 -36.67 -8.16
C ILE A 31 10.96 -36.14 -8.90
N GLU A 32 10.52 -36.84 -9.96
CA GLU A 32 9.32 -36.49 -10.73
C GLU A 32 8.05 -36.60 -9.87
N GLU A 33 7.91 -37.63 -9.04
CA GLU A 33 6.82 -37.76 -8.05
C GLU A 33 6.80 -36.60 -7.05
N HIS A 34 7.99 -36.15 -6.59
CA HIS A 34 8.10 -35.03 -5.67
C HIS A 34 7.69 -33.70 -6.33
N TYR A 35 8.10 -33.47 -7.59
CA TYR A 35 7.66 -32.30 -8.35
C TYR A 35 6.14 -32.33 -8.63
N ALA A 36 5.59 -33.48 -9.00
CA ALA A 36 4.14 -33.64 -9.18
C ALA A 36 3.34 -33.40 -7.87
N ALA A 37 3.91 -33.80 -6.72
CA ALA A 37 3.33 -33.51 -5.40
C ALA A 37 3.40 -32.01 -5.05
N GLN A 38 4.40 -31.27 -5.55
CA GLN A 38 4.47 -29.82 -5.38
C GLN A 38 3.49 -29.05 -6.27
N GLU A 39 3.24 -29.52 -7.49
CA GLU A 39 2.26 -28.91 -8.39
C GLU A 39 0.83 -29.05 -7.84
N THR A 40 0.48 -30.20 -7.27
CA THR A 40 -0.80 -30.39 -6.55
C THR A 40 -0.89 -29.55 -5.26
N GLY A 41 0.26 -29.23 -4.66
CA GLY A 41 0.37 -28.24 -3.57
C GLY A 41 0.04 -26.82 -4.01
N GLN A 42 0.41 -26.40 -5.21
CA GLN A 42 0.09 -25.06 -5.72
C GLN A 42 -1.40 -24.88 -6.00
N ASP A 43 -2.10 -25.90 -6.51
CA ASP A 43 -3.56 -25.85 -6.70
C ASP A 43 -4.30 -25.79 -5.36
N SER A 44 -3.84 -26.53 -4.34
CA SER A 44 -4.42 -26.43 -2.99
C SER A 44 -4.09 -25.11 -2.29
N ILE A 45 -2.95 -24.47 -2.57
CA ILE A 45 -2.64 -23.12 -2.08
C ILE A 45 -3.50 -22.07 -2.80
N GLN A 46 -3.75 -22.20 -4.10
CA GLN A 46 -4.66 -21.30 -4.83
C GLN A 46 -6.11 -21.46 -4.39
N GLU A 47 -6.56 -22.68 -4.10
CA GLU A 47 -7.87 -22.93 -3.49
C GLU A 47 -7.94 -22.44 -2.04
N ALA A 48 -6.87 -22.58 -1.24
CA ALA A 48 -6.80 -22.04 0.11
C ALA A 48 -6.73 -20.50 0.13
N VAL A 49 -6.10 -19.86 -0.86
CA VAL A 49 -6.12 -18.40 -1.05
C VAL A 49 -7.50 -17.96 -1.52
N LYS A 50 -8.16 -18.67 -2.44
CA LYS A 50 -9.57 -18.39 -2.81
C LYS A 50 -10.55 -18.62 -1.65
N GLN A 51 -10.32 -19.62 -0.82
CA GLN A 51 -11.13 -19.88 0.38
C GLN A 51 -10.84 -18.86 1.47
N LYS A 52 -9.60 -18.37 1.62
CA LYS A 52 -9.29 -17.25 2.52
C LYS A 52 -9.81 -15.91 2.01
N GLU A 53 -9.77 -15.64 0.70
CA GLU A 53 -10.41 -14.47 0.09
C GLU A 53 -11.94 -14.55 0.20
N ALA A 54 -12.53 -15.75 0.12
CA ALA A 54 -13.95 -15.97 0.36
C ALA A 54 -14.33 -15.91 1.85
N GLU A 55 -13.48 -16.37 2.77
CA GLU A 55 -13.67 -16.25 4.22
C GLU A 55 -13.40 -14.83 4.73
N GLU A 56 -12.53 -14.05 4.09
CA GLU A 56 -12.32 -12.64 4.40
C GLU A 56 -13.45 -11.77 3.81
N ALA A 57 -14.00 -12.15 2.66
CA ALA A 57 -15.28 -11.62 2.16
C ALA A 57 -16.49 -12.07 3.01
N ALA A 58 -16.42 -13.20 3.72
CA ALA A 58 -17.45 -13.66 4.65
C ALA A 58 -17.31 -13.04 6.05
N LYS A 59 -16.09 -12.79 6.55
CA LYS A 59 -15.85 -12.05 7.81
C LYS A 59 -16.11 -10.55 7.66
N ALA A 60 -16.12 -10.02 6.44
CA ALA A 60 -16.71 -8.71 6.16
C ALA A 60 -18.25 -8.67 6.29
N LYS A 61 -18.93 -9.82 6.41
CA LYS A 61 -20.39 -9.92 6.64
C LYS A 61 -20.79 -10.16 8.11
N ASP A 62 -19.82 -10.40 9.02
CA ASP A 62 -20.05 -10.58 10.46
C ASP A 62 -19.59 -9.38 11.31
N LYS A 63 -19.54 -8.19 10.70
CA LYS A 63 -19.90 -6.97 11.44
C LYS A 63 -21.42 -7.04 11.60
N PRO A 64 -21.99 -6.78 12.80
CA PRO A 64 -23.43 -6.87 13.02
C PRO A 64 -24.12 -6.11 11.90
N ALA A 65 -25.02 -6.82 11.22
CA ALA A 65 -25.85 -6.27 10.17
C ALA A 65 -26.31 -4.88 10.60
N ALA A 66 -25.84 -3.85 9.89
CA ALA A 66 -26.56 -2.60 9.87
C ALA A 66 -28.01 -3.00 9.57
N PRO A 67 -28.98 -2.59 10.42
CA PRO A 67 -30.36 -2.92 10.14
C PRO A 67 -30.62 -2.46 8.71
N LYS A 68 -31.09 -3.38 7.86
CA LYS A 68 -31.68 -3.03 6.57
C LYS A 68 -32.90 -2.18 6.87
N THR A 69 -32.63 -0.91 7.13
CA THR A 69 -33.59 0.14 7.04
C THR A 69 -33.54 0.52 5.57
N ASP A 70 -34.60 0.19 4.84
CA ASP A 70 -35.00 0.93 3.64
C ASP A 70 -35.37 2.37 4.03
N GLY A 71 -34.51 3.01 4.81
CA GLY A 71 -34.59 4.38 5.24
C GLY A 71 -33.65 5.16 4.36
N LYS A 72 -34.20 6.04 3.53
CA LYS A 72 -33.44 7.15 2.94
C LYS A 72 -32.55 7.73 4.04
N LEU A 73 -31.24 7.48 3.95
CA LEU A 73 -30.24 8.22 4.73
C LEU A 73 -30.62 9.69 4.65
N SER A 74 -30.67 10.38 5.79
CA SER A 74 -30.97 11.80 5.79
C SER A 74 -30.01 12.49 4.82
N ALA A 75 -30.45 13.55 4.13
CA ALA A 75 -29.58 14.23 3.15
C ALA A 75 -28.24 14.70 3.75
N LYS A 76 -28.17 14.86 5.09
CA LYS A 76 -26.93 15.16 5.82
C LYS A 76 -26.02 13.94 5.97
N ASP A 77 -26.57 12.78 6.27
CA ASP A 77 -25.79 11.55 6.45
C ASP A 77 -25.25 11.02 5.12
N ALA A 78 -26.03 11.11 4.04
CA ALA A 78 -25.54 10.80 2.70
C ALA A 78 -24.35 11.70 2.31
N LYS A 79 -24.39 13.01 2.64
CA LYS A 79 -23.28 13.93 2.42
C LYS A 79 -22.05 13.65 3.29
N ARG A 80 -22.24 13.10 4.51
CA ARG A 80 -21.13 12.68 5.38
C ARG A 80 -20.40 11.49 4.77
N VAL A 81 -21.14 10.46 4.39
CA VAL A 81 -20.59 9.25 3.76
C VAL A 81 -19.91 9.58 2.42
N ALA A 82 -20.50 10.46 1.61
CA ALA A 82 -19.88 10.90 0.37
C ALA A 82 -18.54 11.62 0.58
N ARG A 83 -18.44 12.49 1.61
CA ARG A 83 -17.19 13.17 1.96
C ARG A 83 -16.14 12.21 2.50
N GLU A 84 -16.53 11.25 3.32
CA GLU A 84 -15.62 10.21 3.82
C GLU A 84 -15.08 9.37 2.65
N LYS A 85 -15.95 8.96 1.72
CA LYS A 85 -15.56 8.20 0.53
C LYS A 85 -14.59 8.99 -0.33
N ALA A 86 -14.91 10.25 -0.64
CA ALA A 86 -14.04 11.13 -1.42
C ALA A 86 -12.69 11.37 -0.74
N ALA A 87 -12.65 11.45 0.60
CA ALA A 87 -11.40 11.63 1.34
C ALA A 87 -10.53 10.36 1.36
N ARG A 88 -11.12 9.18 1.21
CA ARG A 88 -10.42 7.89 1.12
C ARG A 88 -9.92 7.53 -0.27
N GLU A 89 -10.41 8.19 -1.32
CA GLU A 89 -9.90 8.00 -2.68
C GLU A 89 -8.40 8.29 -2.73
N THR A 90 -7.65 7.44 -3.41
CA THR A 90 -6.20 7.55 -3.55
C THR A 90 -5.84 8.19 -4.89
N LYS A 91 -4.78 9.00 -4.87
CA LYS A 91 -4.16 9.57 -6.07
C LYS A 91 -2.66 9.35 -6.01
N ILE A 92 -2.06 9.16 -7.19
CA ILE A 92 -0.60 9.13 -7.34
C ILE A 92 -0.12 10.57 -7.44
N VAL A 93 0.76 10.95 -6.52
CA VAL A 93 1.27 12.32 -6.39
C VAL A 93 2.75 12.31 -6.03
N SER A 94 3.44 13.37 -6.41
CA SER A 94 4.74 13.73 -5.84
C SER A 94 4.61 14.99 -5.00
N ILE A 95 5.19 14.95 -3.80
CA ILE A 95 5.14 16.04 -2.81
C ILE A 95 6.53 16.66 -2.71
N ILE A 96 6.61 17.99 -2.85
CA ILE A 96 7.85 18.76 -2.76
C ILE A 96 7.72 19.74 -1.60
N ASP A 97 8.70 19.81 -0.67
CA ASP A 97 8.75 20.83 0.37
C ASP A 97 9.42 22.11 -0.16
N ASN A 98 8.70 23.23 -0.11
CA ASN A 98 9.20 24.53 -0.55
C ASN A 98 10.03 25.25 0.52
N ASP A 99 10.15 24.72 1.74
CA ASP A 99 10.94 25.33 2.80
C ASP A 99 12.45 25.18 2.57
N GLN A 100 13.06 26.20 1.97
CA GLN A 100 14.49 26.27 1.70
C GLN A 100 15.39 26.12 2.94
N ARG A 101 14.85 26.31 4.15
CA ARG A 101 15.62 26.18 5.39
C ARG A 101 15.90 24.73 5.77
N VAL A 102 15.02 23.80 5.36
CA VAL A 102 15.03 22.40 5.84
C VAL A 102 14.88 21.37 4.71
N ASN A 103 14.59 21.80 3.48
CA ASN A 103 14.36 20.90 2.34
C ASN A 103 15.57 19.99 2.02
N ASN A 104 16.79 20.42 2.34
CA ASN A 104 17.99 19.59 2.15
C ASN A 104 18.17 18.47 3.20
N GLN A 105 17.42 18.51 4.30
CA GLN A 105 17.53 17.54 5.41
C GLN A 105 16.27 16.69 5.56
N THR A 106 15.10 17.22 5.18
CA THR A 106 13.81 16.54 5.37
C THR A 106 13.49 15.67 4.17
N THR A 107 13.42 14.36 4.38
CA THR A 107 13.05 13.38 3.34
C THR A 107 11.63 12.85 3.49
N THR A 108 10.97 13.13 4.62
CA THR A 108 9.63 12.62 4.93
C THR A 108 8.74 13.72 5.51
N CYS A 109 7.43 13.58 5.32
CA CYS A 109 6.40 14.45 5.85
C CYS A 109 5.39 13.61 6.64
N SER A 110 5.10 13.98 7.88
CA SER A 110 4.01 13.39 8.65
C SER A 110 2.74 14.22 8.50
N VAL A 111 1.64 13.55 8.14
CA VAL A 111 0.34 14.19 7.94
C VAL A 111 -0.71 13.39 8.69
N SER A 112 -1.55 14.09 9.45
CA SER A 112 -2.78 13.53 9.99
C SER A 112 -4.00 14.14 9.28
N CYS A 113 -5.05 13.33 9.11
CA CYS A 113 -6.33 13.81 8.63
C CYS A 113 -7.45 13.23 9.50
N ALA A 114 -7.82 13.99 10.53
CA ALA A 114 -8.88 13.65 11.47
C ALA A 114 -9.94 14.75 11.50
N ASN A 115 -11.21 14.37 11.52
CA ASN A 115 -12.33 15.25 11.81
C ASN A 115 -13.38 14.53 12.69
N GLU A 116 -14.42 15.24 13.10
CA GLU A 116 -15.47 14.69 13.97
C GLU A 116 -16.25 13.50 13.37
N PHE A 117 -16.21 13.34 12.05
CA PHE A 117 -16.99 12.33 11.33
C PHE A 117 -16.18 11.14 10.84
N PHE A 118 -14.88 11.34 10.56
CA PHE A 118 -13.97 10.31 10.12
C PHE A 118 -12.52 10.67 10.46
N ASP A 119 -11.73 9.62 10.69
CA ASP A 119 -10.30 9.71 10.91
C ASP A 119 -9.58 8.80 9.90
N LEU A 120 -8.62 9.35 9.17
CA LEU A 120 -7.75 8.64 8.25
C LEU A 120 -6.40 8.29 8.91
N GLY A 121 -6.20 8.69 10.15
CA GLY A 121 -5.00 8.43 10.93
C GLY A 121 -3.86 9.40 10.60
N THR A 122 -2.66 9.05 11.08
CA THR A 122 -1.41 9.75 10.76
C THR A 122 -0.58 8.87 9.83
N ARG A 123 -0.08 9.47 8.74
CA ARG A 123 0.76 8.79 7.76
C ARG A 123 2.06 9.55 7.55
N ILE A 124 3.15 8.80 7.43
CA ILE A 124 4.46 9.33 7.04
C ILE A 124 4.62 9.09 5.55
N LEU A 125 4.85 10.17 4.80
CA LEU A 125 4.93 10.20 3.35
C LEU A 125 6.35 10.60 2.94
N PRO A 126 7.03 9.86 2.05
CA PRO A 126 8.31 10.31 1.49
C PRO A 126 8.11 11.55 0.59
N LEU A 127 9.09 12.43 0.58
CA LEU A 127 9.14 13.62 -0.28
C LEU A 127 9.89 13.32 -1.58
N ASN A 128 9.54 14.01 -2.66
CA ASN A 128 10.14 13.91 -4.01
C ASN A 128 10.00 12.54 -4.69
N GLU A 129 9.23 11.62 -4.12
CA GLU A 129 8.92 10.31 -4.69
C GLU A 129 7.46 10.25 -5.14
N LYS A 130 7.17 9.33 -6.07
CA LYS A 130 5.80 9.07 -6.51
C LYS A 130 5.13 8.12 -5.53
N ILE A 131 4.05 8.58 -4.91
CA ILE A 131 3.35 7.82 -3.89
C ILE A 131 1.85 7.89 -4.05
N GLU A 132 1.17 6.82 -3.66
CA GLU A 132 -0.28 6.77 -3.55
C GLU A 132 -0.72 7.32 -2.19
N VAL A 133 -1.41 8.46 -2.24
CA VAL A 133 -1.88 9.19 -1.05
C VAL A 133 -3.37 9.41 -1.15
N SER A 134 -4.07 9.27 -0.02
CA SER A 134 -5.50 9.57 0.02
C SER A 134 -5.77 11.07 -0.03
N VAL A 135 -6.83 11.45 -0.74
CA VAL A 135 -7.20 12.85 -1.01
C VAL A 135 -7.39 13.65 0.27
N GLY A 136 -7.87 13.03 1.36
CA GLY A 136 -7.98 13.68 2.66
C GLY A 136 -6.65 14.24 3.17
N HIS A 137 -5.57 13.45 3.11
CA HIS A 137 -4.22 13.90 3.50
C HIS A 137 -3.66 14.94 2.52
N LEU A 138 -4.01 14.87 1.24
CA LEU A 138 -3.57 15.88 0.27
C LEU A 138 -4.24 17.24 0.52
N ASN A 139 -5.49 17.24 0.93
CA ASN A 139 -6.20 18.49 1.26
C ASN A 139 -5.60 19.15 2.51
N THR A 140 -5.28 18.38 3.55
CA THR A 140 -4.61 18.94 4.73
C THR A 140 -3.23 19.50 4.39
N LEU A 141 -2.46 18.81 3.55
CA LEU A 141 -1.16 19.30 3.07
C LEU A 141 -1.24 20.63 2.31
N ARG A 142 -2.30 20.85 1.51
CA ARG A 142 -2.51 22.11 0.75
C ARG A 142 -2.78 23.31 1.66
N GLU A 143 -3.35 23.08 2.83
CA GLU A 143 -3.70 24.15 3.78
C GLU A 143 -2.49 24.65 4.56
N ILE A 144 -1.43 23.85 4.69
CA ILE A 144 -0.22 24.21 5.44
C ILE A 144 0.53 25.32 4.71
N LYS A 145 0.61 26.48 5.37
CA LYS A 145 1.34 27.65 4.87
C LYS A 145 2.50 28.02 5.79
N ILE A 146 3.59 28.48 5.20
CA ILE A 146 4.77 28.99 5.90
C ILE A 146 4.96 30.49 5.63
N PRO A 147 5.42 31.25 6.64
CA PRO A 147 5.72 32.67 6.47
C PRO A 147 7.01 32.86 5.66
N LEU A 148 6.93 33.65 4.60
CA LEU A 148 8.07 34.09 3.81
C LEU A 148 8.23 35.61 3.95
N HIS A 149 9.43 36.05 4.32
CA HIS A 149 9.76 37.46 4.35
C HIS A 149 10.09 37.91 2.93
N VAL A 150 9.35 38.88 2.42
CA VAL A 150 9.53 39.45 1.07
C VAL A 150 9.62 40.96 1.20
N ARG A 151 10.62 41.55 0.54
CA ARG A 151 10.75 43.00 0.45
C ARG A 151 9.66 43.57 -0.46
N ASP A 152 8.88 44.50 0.06
CA ASP A 152 7.85 45.16 -0.72
C ASP A 152 8.50 46.19 -1.67
N GLN A 153 8.25 46.07 -2.96
CA GLN A 153 8.87 46.92 -3.98
C GLN A 153 8.44 48.39 -3.88
N LYS A 154 7.26 48.66 -3.30
CA LYS A 154 6.72 50.02 -3.19
C LYS A 154 7.21 50.77 -1.96
N THR A 155 7.24 50.11 -0.80
CA THR A 155 7.57 50.74 0.48
C THR A 155 9.02 50.49 0.89
N GLY A 156 9.72 49.54 0.26
CA GLY A 156 11.08 49.15 0.59
C GLY A 156 11.21 48.37 1.90
N LEU A 157 10.12 48.25 2.67
CA LEU A 157 10.03 47.54 3.95
C LEU A 157 9.83 46.03 3.74
N SER A 158 10.22 45.24 4.74
CA SER A 158 9.98 43.80 4.76
C SER A 158 8.54 43.50 5.14
N SER A 159 7.85 42.71 4.32
CA SER A 159 6.51 42.20 4.59
C SER A 159 6.55 40.67 4.73
N VAL A 160 5.65 40.11 5.54
CA VAL A 160 5.50 38.65 5.66
C VAL A 160 4.34 38.20 4.78
N ARG A 161 4.60 37.27 3.86
CA ARG A 161 3.58 36.64 3.01
C ARG A 161 3.49 35.16 3.34
N MET A 162 2.27 34.63 3.44
CA MET A 162 2.04 33.21 3.65
C MET A 162 2.09 32.48 2.31
N ARG A 163 3.00 31.51 2.17
CA ARG A 163 3.09 30.63 0.99
C ARG A 163 2.76 29.18 1.36
N PRO A 164 2.23 28.36 0.44
CA PRO A 164 2.07 26.92 0.67
C PRO A 164 3.43 26.28 1.00
N ARG A 165 3.45 25.43 2.03
CA ARG A 165 4.66 24.68 2.39
C ARG A 165 4.97 23.61 1.35
N TYR A 166 3.95 22.85 0.95
CA TYR A 166 4.11 21.74 0.03
C TYR A 166 3.56 22.07 -1.35
N THR A 167 4.31 21.72 -2.38
CA THR A 167 3.81 21.66 -3.76
C THR A 167 3.43 20.22 -4.06
N ILE A 168 2.20 20.02 -4.55
CA ILE A 168 1.66 18.69 -4.86
C ILE A 168 1.47 18.61 -6.37
N ASN A 169 2.22 17.73 -7.03
CA ASN A 169 2.05 17.46 -8.45
C ASN A 169 1.23 16.18 -8.61
N GLU A 170 0.04 16.31 -9.19
CA GLU A 170 -0.82 15.17 -9.54
C GLU A 170 -0.40 14.64 -10.92
N GLU A 171 -0.12 13.34 -11.02
CA GLU A 171 -0.02 12.69 -12.33
C GLU A 171 -1.42 12.24 -12.75
N THR A 172 -1.95 12.87 -13.79
CA THR A 172 -3.13 12.37 -14.50
C THR A 172 -2.70 11.20 -15.36
N VAL A 173 -3.20 10.00 -15.04
CA VAL A 173 -3.15 8.83 -15.92
C VAL A 173 -4.18 9.00 -17.03
#